data_AF-A0A5B8LM25-F1
#
_entry.id   AF-A0A5B8LM25-F1
#
_cell.length_a   1.000
_cell.length_b   1.000
_cell.length_c   1.000
_cell.angle_alpha   90.00
_cell.angle_beta   90.00
_cell.angle_gamma   90.00
#
_symmetry.space_group_name_H-M   'P 1'
#
loop_
_entity.id
_entity.type
_entity.pdbx_description
1 polymer ?
#
loop_
_entity_poly.entity_id
_entity_poly.type
_entity_poly.pdbx_seq_one_letter_code
_entity_poly.pdbx_strand_id
1 'polypeptide(L)'
;MIPGRAPAKARRGRTVTVNRAESPLSWLAARGLVDARQVEAGERLRRDYEIAQLGPRVTMHWDSVRVDGGGGDDADPTLAHVAAKRRFDAAIAATGSGLSDILWRVVCAGEAIPAAERALGWPGRAGRLVLGLALDRLADHYRLM
;
A
#
# COMPACT_ATOMS: atom_id res chain seq x y z
N MET A 1 -4.19 54.93 -4.64
CA MET A 1 -3.09 54.18 -5.32
C MET A 1 -2.84 52.92 -4.51
N ILE A 2 -3.38 51.76 -4.93
CA ILE A 2 -3.28 50.47 -4.22
C ILE A 2 -2.32 49.58 -5.04
N PRO A 3 -1.23 49.03 -4.48
CA PRO A 3 -0.30 48.20 -5.24
C PRO A 3 -0.86 46.79 -5.48
N GLY A 4 -0.52 46.24 -6.65
CA GLY A 4 -1.10 45.04 -7.23
C GLY A 4 -0.75 43.71 -6.55
N ARG A 5 -1.59 42.70 -6.79
CA ARG A 5 -1.45 41.33 -6.30
C ARG A 5 -1.05 40.41 -7.45
N ALA A 6 0.14 39.83 -7.39
CA ALA A 6 0.62 38.80 -8.32
C ALA A 6 -0.10 37.45 -8.09
N PRO A 7 -0.32 36.63 -9.13
CA PRO A 7 -1.02 35.35 -8.98
C PRO A 7 -0.09 34.29 -8.36
N ALA A 8 -0.56 33.64 -7.31
CA ALA A 8 0.13 32.53 -6.65
C ALA A 8 0.17 31.28 -7.55
N LYS A 9 1.39 30.76 -7.80
CA LYS A 9 1.63 29.51 -8.54
C LYS A 9 1.05 28.31 -7.78
N ALA A 10 0.07 27.63 -8.37
CA ALA A 10 -0.44 26.34 -7.89
C ALA A 10 0.69 25.29 -7.88
N ARG A 11 0.96 24.70 -6.70
CA ARG A 11 1.98 23.66 -6.53
C ARG A 11 1.44 22.33 -7.05
N ARG A 12 2.00 21.84 -8.16
CA ARG A 12 1.78 20.49 -8.67
C ARG A 12 2.05 19.46 -7.57
N GLY A 13 1.05 18.64 -7.26
CA GLY A 13 1.21 17.47 -6.39
C GLY A 13 2.37 16.61 -6.90
N ARG A 14 3.31 16.28 -6.01
CA ARG A 14 4.45 15.43 -6.34
C ARG A 14 3.96 13.99 -6.40
N THR A 15 3.68 13.51 -7.60
CA THR A 15 3.48 12.07 -7.84
C THR A 15 4.83 11.38 -7.62
N VAL A 16 4.93 10.55 -6.59
CA VAL A 16 6.12 9.72 -6.35
C VAL A 16 5.99 8.51 -7.27
N THR A 17 6.83 8.45 -8.29
CA THR A 17 7.00 7.25 -9.10
C THR A 17 7.74 6.24 -8.24
N VAL A 18 7.00 5.38 -7.53
CA VAL A 18 7.61 4.27 -6.79
C VAL A 18 8.29 3.38 -7.83
N ASN A 19 9.59 3.20 -7.68
CA ASN A 19 10.39 2.42 -8.61
C ASN A 19 9.92 0.96 -8.59
N ARG A 20 9.15 0.58 -9.61
CA ARG A 20 8.57 -0.77 -9.74
C ARG A 20 9.64 -1.87 -9.84
N ALA A 21 10.91 -1.52 -10.03
CA ALA A 21 12.04 -2.46 -9.99
C ALA A 21 12.59 -2.73 -8.57
N GLU A 22 12.23 -1.94 -7.55
CA GLU A 22 12.74 -2.09 -6.17
C GLU A 22 11.74 -2.78 -5.21
N SER A 23 10.54 -3.14 -5.68
CA SER A 23 9.60 -3.94 -4.88
C SER A 23 10.14 -5.38 -4.75
N PRO A 24 10.24 -5.96 -3.54
CA PRO A 24 10.64 -7.37 -3.36
C PRO A 24 9.79 -8.34 -4.19
N LEU A 25 8.50 -8.03 -4.38
CA LEU A 25 7.60 -8.83 -5.22
C LEU A 25 7.98 -8.80 -6.70
N SER A 26 8.40 -7.65 -7.24
CA SER A 26 8.85 -7.54 -8.63
C SER A 26 10.09 -8.39 -8.90
N TRP A 27 11.02 -8.43 -7.94
CA TRP A 27 12.21 -9.28 -8.02
C TRP A 27 11.87 -10.77 -7.94
N LEU A 28 10.91 -11.13 -7.08
CA LEU A 28 10.42 -12.50 -6.96
C LEU A 28 9.69 -12.95 -8.24
N ALA A 29 8.87 -12.07 -8.82
CA ALA A 29 8.15 -12.32 -10.07
C ALA A 29 9.10 -12.50 -11.25
N ALA A 30 10.13 -11.64 -11.34
CA ALA A 30 11.16 -11.74 -12.39
C ALA A 30 11.95 -13.06 -12.34
N ARG A 31 12.00 -13.72 -11.17
CA ARG A 31 12.60 -15.04 -10.98
C ARG A 31 11.60 -16.20 -11.09
N GLY A 32 10.33 -15.92 -11.36
CA GLY A 32 9.26 -16.93 -11.38
C GLY A 32 9.01 -17.57 -10.02
N LEU A 33 9.33 -16.87 -8.93
CA LEU A 33 9.16 -17.38 -7.56
C LEU A 33 7.78 -17.06 -6.97
N VAL A 34 7.05 -16.14 -7.60
CA VAL A 34 5.64 -15.82 -7.35
C VAL A 34 4.93 -15.68 -8.69
N ASP A 35 3.67 -16.05 -8.74
CA ASP A 35 2.85 -15.91 -9.94
C ASP A 35 2.17 -14.53 -10.03
N ALA A 36 1.50 -14.26 -11.14
CA ALA A 36 0.82 -12.98 -11.37
C ALA A 36 -0.31 -12.71 -10.36
N ARG A 37 -0.99 -13.77 -9.89
CA ARG A 37 -2.09 -13.70 -8.93
C ARG A 37 -1.58 -13.28 -7.55
N GLN A 38 -0.47 -13.87 -7.11
CA GLN A 38 0.22 -13.55 -5.87
C GLN A 38 0.80 -12.13 -5.91
N VAL A 39 1.37 -11.71 -7.05
CA VAL A 39 1.86 -10.34 -7.23
C VAL A 39 0.70 -9.35 -7.11
N GLU A 40 -0.42 -9.56 -7.80
CA GLU A 40 -1.58 -8.68 -7.71
C GLU A 40 -2.15 -8.61 -6.29
N ALA A 41 -2.21 -9.75 -5.58
CA ALA A 41 -2.64 -9.80 -4.18
C ALA A 41 -1.75 -8.93 -3.28
N GLY A 42 -0.43 -9.10 -3.39
CA GLY A 42 0.53 -8.34 -2.61
C GLY A 42 0.51 -6.84 -2.94
N GLU A 43 0.39 -6.49 -4.22
CA GLU A 43 0.30 -5.08 -4.64
C GLU A 43 -1.01 -4.42 -4.19
N ARG A 44 -2.13 -5.15 -4.13
CA ARG A 44 -3.38 -4.66 -3.51
C ARG A 44 -3.22 -4.40 -2.03
N LEU A 45 -2.63 -5.33 -1.29
CA LEU A 45 -2.36 -5.16 0.14
C LEU A 45 -1.44 -3.97 0.40
N ARG A 46 -0.39 -3.79 -0.41
CA ARG A 46 0.51 -2.63 -0.30
C ARG A 46 -0.21 -1.32 -0.54
N ARG A 47 -1.08 -1.23 -1.56
CA ARG A 47 -1.90 -0.03 -1.80
C ARG A 47 -2.80 0.28 -0.61
N ASP A 48 -3.45 -0.73 -0.04
CA ASP A 48 -4.30 -0.55 1.14
C ASP A 48 -3.50 -0.07 2.36
N TYR A 49 -2.31 -0.63 2.56
CA TYR A 49 -1.37 -0.20 3.59
C TYR A 49 -0.91 1.25 3.41
N GLU A 50 -0.51 1.65 2.20
CA GLU A 50 -0.07 3.02 1.90
C GLU A 50 -1.18 4.04 2.18
N ILE A 51 -2.41 3.76 1.73
CA ILE A 51 -3.57 4.63 1.99
C ILE A 51 -3.90 4.67 3.49
N ALA A 52 -3.79 3.54 4.18
CA ALA A 52 -4.02 3.43 5.63
C ALA A 52 -2.89 4.02 6.50
N GLN A 53 -1.66 4.14 5.99
CA GLN A 53 -0.53 4.76 6.71
C GLN A 53 -0.47 6.27 6.52
N LEU A 54 -0.95 6.79 5.39
CA LEU A 54 -0.87 8.22 5.08
C LEU A 54 -1.66 9.12 6.05
N GLY A 55 -2.51 8.54 6.91
CA GLY A 55 -3.30 9.25 7.93
C GLY A 55 -4.25 10.30 7.33
N PRO A 56 -5.26 10.77 8.07
CA PRO A 56 -5.99 11.99 7.68
C PRO A 56 -5.16 13.28 7.76
N ARG A 57 -3.83 13.22 8.02
CA ARG A 57 -3.08 14.34 8.62
C ARG A 57 -1.84 14.84 7.86
N VAL A 58 -1.52 14.37 6.65
CA VAL A 58 -0.30 14.84 5.96
C VAL A 58 -0.56 15.84 4.81
N THR A 59 -1.80 16.15 4.41
CA THR A 59 -2.02 17.14 3.33
C THR A 59 -3.24 18.06 3.42
N MET A 60 -4.06 18.07 4.48
CA MET A 60 -5.10 19.11 4.61
C MET A 60 -4.64 20.30 5.47
N HIS A 61 -3.78 21.12 4.89
CA HIS A 61 -4.04 22.56 4.92
C HIS A 61 -4.37 22.96 3.48
N TRP A 62 -5.61 22.73 3.10
CA TRP A 62 -6.23 23.40 1.98
C TRP A 62 -7.21 24.39 2.58
N ASP A 63 -6.78 25.64 2.65
CA ASP A 63 -7.69 26.77 2.71
C ASP A 63 -8.45 26.77 1.37
N SER A 64 -9.44 25.88 1.23
CA SER A 64 -10.34 25.88 0.10
C SER A 64 -11.31 27.03 0.32
N VAL A 65 -10.92 28.19 -0.17
CA VAL A 65 -11.86 29.24 -0.58
C VAL A 65 -12.97 28.54 -1.35
N ARG A 66 -14.17 28.56 -0.76
CA ARG A 66 -15.42 28.18 -1.44
C ARG A 66 -15.49 28.95 -2.75
N VAL A 67 -15.51 28.23 -3.86
CA VAL A 67 -16.03 28.76 -5.12
C VAL A 67 -17.28 27.94 -5.38
N ASP A 68 -18.41 28.63 -5.33
CA ASP A 68 -19.73 28.10 -5.59
C ASP A 68 -19.81 27.38 -6.95
N GLY A 69 -20.43 26.21 -6.95
CA GLY A 69 -21.09 25.64 -8.12
C GLY A 69 -20.46 24.39 -8.70
N GLY A 70 -21.15 23.25 -8.54
CA GLY A 70 -21.01 22.08 -9.41
C GLY A 70 -20.79 20.79 -8.63
N GLY A 71 -21.87 20.02 -8.45
CA GLY A 71 -21.85 18.74 -7.74
C GLY A 71 -20.93 17.69 -8.38
N GLY A 72 -20.21 16.99 -7.51
CA GLY A 72 -19.46 15.78 -7.81
C GLY A 72 -19.00 15.18 -6.48
N ASP A 73 -19.21 13.87 -6.32
CA ASP A 73 -18.93 13.04 -5.14
C ASP A 73 -17.49 13.23 -4.59
N ASP A 74 -17.28 14.22 -3.73
CA ASP A 74 -16.05 14.35 -2.94
C ASP A 74 -16.12 13.31 -1.81
N ALA A 75 -15.70 12.07 -2.10
CA ALA A 75 -15.52 11.05 -1.09
C ALA A 75 -14.56 11.60 -0.01
N ASP A 76 -15.10 11.85 1.18
CA ASP A 76 -14.37 12.40 2.32
C ASP A 76 -13.06 11.61 2.51
N PRO A 77 -11.88 12.24 2.40
CA PRO A 77 -10.59 11.56 2.49
C PRO A 77 -10.44 10.75 3.79
N THR A 78 -11.15 11.14 4.83
CA THR A 78 -11.26 10.41 6.10
C THR A 78 -11.96 9.06 5.91
N LEU A 79 -13.05 9.01 5.13
CA LEU A 79 -13.78 7.78 4.83
C LEU A 79 -12.96 6.83 3.96
N ALA A 80 -12.25 7.35 2.95
CA ALA A 80 -11.37 6.55 2.10
C ALA A 80 -10.23 5.90 2.92
N HIS A 81 -9.64 6.65 3.85
CA HIS A 81 -8.63 6.13 4.77
C HIS A 81 -9.18 5.04 5.70
N VAL A 82 -10.32 5.28 6.34
CA VAL A 82 -10.97 4.29 7.21
C VAL A 82 -11.33 3.02 6.44
N ALA A 83 -11.82 3.16 5.20
CA ALA A 83 -12.12 2.02 4.34
C ALA A 83 -10.86 1.24 3.94
N ALA A 84 -9.75 1.91 3.62
CA ALA A 84 -8.48 1.26 3.33
C ALA A 84 -7.92 0.52 4.55
N LYS A 85 -7.95 1.16 5.73
CA LYS A 85 -7.54 0.52 6.98
C LYS A 85 -8.36 -0.73 7.28
N ARG A 86 -9.69 -0.67 7.12
CA ARG A 86 -10.56 -1.84 7.29
C ARG A 86 -10.23 -2.96 6.31
N ARG A 87 -9.96 -2.65 5.04
CA ARG A 87 -9.57 -3.64 4.02
C ARG A 87 -8.22 -4.28 4.35
N PHE A 88 -7.23 -3.48 4.76
CA PHE A 88 -5.94 -3.97 5.20
C PHE A 88 -6.06 -4.88 6.44
N ASP A 89 -6.76 -4.43 7.48
CA ASP A 89 -6.96 -5.19 8.72
C ASP A 89 -7.68 -6.53 8.43
N ALA A 90 -8.69 -6.52 7.55
CA ALA A 90 -9.40 -7.73 7.12
C ALA A 90 -8.51 -8.70 6.32
N ALA A 91 -7.66 -8.19 5.43
CA ALA A 91 -6.74 -8.99 4.63
C ALA A 91 -5.65 -9.66 5.49
N ILE A 92 -5.09 -8.92 6.44
CA ILE A 92 -4.12 -9.45 7.41
C ILE A 92 -4.77 -10.52 8.29
N ALA A 93 -5.98 -10.27 8.80
CA ALA A 93 -6.73 -11.23 9.61
C ALA A 93 -7.05 -12.53 8.83
N ALA A 94 -7.41 -12.42 7.55
CA ALA A 94 -7.72 -13.57 6.71
C ALA A 94 -6.51 -14.47 6.42
N THR A 95 -5.29 -13.92 6.47
CA THR A 95 -4.07 -14.71 6.23
C THR A 95 -3.70 -15.57 7.45
N GLY A 96 -3.97 -15.05 8.66
CA GLY A 96 -3.70 -15.73 9.93
C GLY A 96 -2.32 -15.42 10.53
N SER A 97 -2.20 -15.64 11.84
CA SER A 97 -0.98 -15.36 12.62
C SER A 97 0.22 -16.15 12.10
N GLY A 98 1.39 -15.50 12.00
CA GLY A 98 2.63 -16.08 11.47
C GLY A 98 2.79 -15.91 9.95
N LEU A 99 1.70 -15.97 9.17
CA LEU A 99 1.72 -15.64 7.74
C LEU A 99 1.62 -14.12 7.51
N SER A 100 0.84 -13.45 8.36
CA SER A 100 0.74 -11.99 8.40
C SER A 100 2.10 -11.30 8.55
N ASP A 101 3.01 -11.89 9.35
CA ASP A 101 4.26 -11.24 9.75
C ASP A 101 5.25 -11.20 8.59
N ILE A 102 5.36 -12.31 7.84
CA ILE A 102 6.19 -12.35 6.64
C ILE A 102 5.60 -11.50 5.50
N LEU A 103 4.26 -11.49 5.35
CA LEU A 103 3.57 -10.61 4.40
C LEU A 103 3.88 -9.15 4.71
N TRP A 104 3.71 -8.74 5.96
CA TRP A 104 3.97 -7.37 6.37
C TRP A 104 5.43 -6.97 6.09
N ARG A 105 6.40 -7.81 6.49
CA ARG A 105 7.82 -7.52 6.27
C ARG A 105 8.21 -7.37 4.81
N VAL A 106 7.76 -8.29 3.96
CA VAL A 106 8.16 -8.31 2.55
C VAL A 106 7.36 -7.31 1.71
N VAL A 107 6.04 -7.24 1.93
CA VAL A 107 5.12 -6.45 1.09
C VAL A 107 5.00 -5.01 1.59
N CYS A 108 4.89 -4.80 2.91
CA CYS A 108 4.68 -3.47 3.49
C CYS A 108 6.00 -2.78 3.86
N ALA A 109 6.92 -3.50 4.52
CA ALA A 109 8.23 -2.95 4.89
C ALA A 109 9.28 -3.01 3.77
N GLY A 110 9.01 -3.73 2.68
CA GLY A 110 9.90 -3.82 1.53
C GLY A 110 11.18 -4.62 1.80
N GLU A 111 11.17 -5.51 2.80
CA GLU A 111 12.33 -6.31 3.14
C GLU A 111 12.56 -7.47 2.15
N ALA A 112 13.82 -7.79 1.88
CA ALA A 112 14.17 -9.02 1.19
C ALA A 112 13.90 -10.24 2.09
N ILE A 113 13.53 -11.39 1.50
CA ILE A 113 13.21 -12.62 2.24
C ILE A 113 14.27 -12.99 3.29
N PRO A 114 15.59 -12.98 3.00
CA PRO A 114 16.60 -13.34 4.00
C PRO A 114 16.66 -12.38 5.20
N ALA A 115 16.29 -11.11 5.01
CA ALA A 115 16.20 -10.14 6.09
C ALA A 115 14.97 -10.41 6.96
N ALA A 116 13.83 -10.69 6.32
CA ALA A 116 12.61 -11.05 7.02
C ALA A 116 12.76 -12.36 7.81
N GLU A 117 13.41 -13.38 7.25
CA GLU A 117 13.71 -14.65 7.95
C GLU A 117 14.49 -14.42 9.24
N ARG A 118 15.57 -13.62 9.18
CA ARG A 118 16.39 -13.29 10.35
C ARG A 118 15.59 -12.57 11.42
N ALA A 119 14.72 -11.65 11.01
CA ALA A 119 13.94 -10.86 11.94
C ALA A 119 12.75 -11.63 12.56
N LEU A 120 12.27 -12.68 11.89
CA LEU A 120 11.26 -13.61 12.42
C LEU A 120 11.87 -14.78 13.19
N GLY A 121 13.21 -14.89 13.25
CA GLY A 121 13.90 -16.01 13.88
C GLY A 121 13.72 -17.34 13.14
N TRP A 122 13.43 -17.29 11.84
CA TRP A 122 13.19 -18.49 11.03
C TRP A 122 14.48 -19.08 10.47
N PRO A 123 14.55 -20.41 10.28
CA PRO A 123 15.65 -21.02 9.56
C PRO A 123 15.67 -20.51 8.11
N GLY A 124 16.88 -20.37 7.56
CA GLY A 124 17.04 -19.91 6.18
C GLY A 124 16.30 -20.79 5.18
N ARG A 125 15.74 -20.16 4.14
CA ARG A 125 14.92 -20.77 3.07
C ARG A 125 13.47 -21.13 3.47
N ALA A 126 13.06 -20.93 4.72
CA ALA A 126 11.66 -21.09 5.10
C ALA A 126 10.78 -19.95 4.57
N GLY A 127 11.32 -18.72 4.51
CA GLY A 127 10.55 -17.51 4.23
C GLY A 127 9.90 -17.51 2.87
N ARG A 128 10.52 -18.09 1.84
CA ARG A 128 9.93 -18.17 0.49
C ARG A 128 8.65 -19.01 0.48
N LEU A 129 8.70 -20.20 1.08
CA LEU A 129 7.54 -21.10 1.10
C LEU A 129 6.39 -20.49 1.89
N VAL A 130 6.70 -19.92 3.06
CA VAL A 130 5.69 -19.31 3.92
C VAL A 130 5.11 -18.04 3.29
N LEU A 131 5.92 -17.22 2.62
CA LEU A 131 5.45 -16.07 1.85
C LEU A 131 4.50 -16.49 0.72
N GLY A 132 4.81 -17.56 -0.01
CA GLY A 132 3.93 -18.10 -1.06
C GLY A 132 2.56 -18.49 -0.50
N LEU A 133 2.54 -19.27 0.59
CA LEU A 133 1.29 -19.65 1.28
C LEU A 133 0.49 -18.44 1.77
N ALA A 134 1.19 -17.41 2.26
CA ALA A 134 0.56 -16.17 2.70
C ALA A 134 -0.06 -15.40 1.53
N LEU A 135 0.65 -15.31 0.39
CA LEU A 135 0.15 -14.65 -0.82
C LEU A 135 -1.02 -15.42 -1.45
N ASP A 136 -1.04 -16.75 -1.39
CA ASP A 136 -2.17 -17.56 -1.86
C ASP A 136 -3.44 -17.28 -1.04
N ARG A 137 -3.33 -17.26 0.29
CA ARG A 137 -4.45 -16.91 1.18
C ARG A 137 -4.93 -15.48 0.96
N LEU A 138 -4.00 -14.57 0.74
CA LEU A 138 -4.32 -13.18 0.42
C LEU A 138 -5.06 -13.07 -0.92
N ALA A 139 -4.62 -13.83 -1.92
CA ALA A 139 -5.28 -13.88 -3.22
C ALA A 139 -6.70 -14.49 -3.12
N ASP A 140 -6.89 -15.52 -2.28
CA ASP A 140 -8.21 -16.08 -1.97
C ASP A 140 -9.12 -15.03 -1.31
N HIS A 141 -8.58 -14.26 -0.35
CA HIS A 141 -9.31 -13.18 0.32
C HIS A 141 -9.77 -12.11 -0.68
N TYR A 142 -8.90 -11.70 -1.60
CA TYR A 142 -9.22 -10.75 -2.66
C TYR A 142 -10.02 -11.36 -3.82
N ARG A 143 -10.33 -12.66 -3.77
CA ARG A 143 -11.04 -13.42 -4.81
C ARG A 143 -10.40 -13.27 -6.19
N LEU A 144 -9.07 -13.28 -6.22
CA LEU A 144 -8.30 -13.25 -7.46
C LEU A 144 -8.32 -14.63 -8.12
N MET A 145 -8.63 -14.65 -9.42
CA MET A 145 -8.67 -15.83 -10.28
C MET A 145 -7.42 -15.92 -11.14
#